data_AF-A0A947THU2-F1
#
_entry.id   AF-A0A947THU2-F1
#
_cell.length_a   1.000
_cell.length_b   1.000
_cell.length_c   1.000
_cell.angle_alpha   90.00
_cell.angle_beta   90.00
_cell.angle_gamma   90.00
#
_symmetry.space_group_name_H-M   'P 1'
#
loop_
_entity.id
_entity.type
_entity.pdbx_description
1 polymer ?
#
loop_
_entity_poly.entity_id
_entity_poly.type
_entity_poly.pdbx_seq_one_letter_code
_entity_poly.pdbx_strand_id
1 'polypeptide(L)'
;MSKKMKESIVSFFLSKIDINKFSDFIKRSVVLSIPYKIIVQRLIDWNFPYHVFLESTNICNLHCKICTRNIAPIKLGSMDFELFKKIVNEASVYGSRNFSLHLFGEPLLAPNIIPMIKYIKQKNNKNTVL
;
A
#
# COMPACT_ATOMS: atom_id res chain seq x y z
N MET A 1 15.06 10.99 -42.96
CA MET A 1 15.68 10.74 -41.64
C MET A 1 14.99 9.54 -41.00
N SER A 2 15.68 8.40 -40.92
CA SER A 2 15.12 7.05 -40.67
C SER A 2 14.41 6.95 -39.30
N LYS A 3 13.24 6.30 -39.30
CA LYS A 3 12.35 6.07 -38.14
C LYS A 3 13.09 5.49 -36.92
N LYS A 4 14.07 4.60 -37.17
CA LYS A 4 14.95 4.00 -36.16
C LYS A 4 15.81 5.02 -35.39
N MET A 5 16.24 6.10 -36.04
CA MET A 5 17.10 7.12 -35.41
C MET A 5 16.30 8.00 -34.45
N LYS A 6 15.05 8.33 -34.77
CA LYS A 6 14.13 9.02 -33.85
C LYS A 6 13.84 8.17 -32.62
N GLU A 7 13.58 6.88 -32.80
CA GLU A 7 13.31 5.95 -31.69
C GLU A 7 14.50 5.83 -30.74
N SER A 8 15.73 5.74 -31.27
CA SER A 8 16.96 5.69 -30.46
C SER A 8 17.25 6.98 -29.70
N ILE A 9 16.93 8.15 -30.27
CA ILE A 9 17.10 9.44 -29.60
C ILE A 9 16.05 9.62 -28.50
N VAL A 10 14.79 9.23 -28.77
CA VAL A 10 13.71 9.29 -27.78
C VAL A 10 13.99 8.35 -26.61
N SER A 11 14.43 7.11 -26.85
CA SER A 11 14.78 6.18 -25.77
C SER A 11 15.96 6.68 -24.94
N PHE A 12 16.96 7.31 -25.58
CA PHE A 12 18.10 7.93 -24.89
C PHE A 12 17.66 9.10 -24.00
N PHE A 13 16.80 9.99 -24.50
CA PHE A 13 16.27 11.10 -23.70
C PHE A 13 15.37 10.62 -22.55
N LEU A 14 14.51 9.63 -22.79
CA LEU A 14 13.67 9.03 -21.74
C LEU A 14 14.51 8.35 -20.65
N SER A 15 15.65 7.74 -21.02
CA SER A 15 16.56 7.11 -20.06
C SER A 15 17.26 8.12 -19.13
N LYS A 16 17.32 9.40 -19.53
CA LYS A 16 17.88 10.50 -18.72
C LYS A 16 16.86 11.23 -17.87
N ILE A 17 15.57 10.98 -18.05
CA ILE A 17 14.52 11.57 -17.23
C ILE A 17 14.35 10.72 -15.99
N ASP A 18 14.73 11.26 -14.82
CA ASP A 18 14.37 10.67 -13.54
C ASP A 18 12.86 10.85 -13.32
N ILE A 19 12.12 9.77 -13.61
CA ILE A 19 10.66 9.72 -13.52
C ILE A 19 10.18 10.10 -12.11
N ASN A 20 10.93 9.76 -11.06
CA ASN A 20 10.55 10.09 -9.69
C ASN A 20 10.64 11.59 -9.44
N LYS A 21 11.76 12.21 -9.86
CA LYS A 21 11.99 13.66 -9.72
C LYS A 21 10.99 14.48 -10.52
N PHE A 22 10.60 13.99 -11.70
CA PHE A 22 9.56 14.60 -12.52
C PHE A 22 8.16 14.44 -11.91
N SER A 23 7.83 13.26 -11.37
CA SER A 23 6.60 13.02 -10.60
C SER A 23 6.48 14.00 -9.45
N ASP A 24 7.57 14.20 -8.71
CA ASP A 24 7.57 15.04 -7.51
C ASP A 24 7.42 16.53 -7.87
N PHE A 25 8.02 16.95 -8.98
CA PHE A 25 7.79 18.29 -9.55
C PHE A 25 6.33 18.50 -9.92
N ILE A 26 5.71 17.55 -10.62
CA ILE A 26 4.29 17.61 -11.00
C ILE A 26 3.38 17.68 -9.77
N LYS A 27 3.63 16.84 -8.76
CA LYS A 27 2.86 16.83 -7.50
C LYS A 27 2.97 18.13 -6.72
N ARG A 28 4.11 18.82 -6.80
CA ARG A 28 4.36 20.12 -6.13
C ARG A 28 3.80 21.31 -6.91
N SER A 29 3.57 21.17 -8.20
CA SER A 29 3.00 22.23 -9.03
C SER A 29 1.51 22.45 -8.69
N VAL A 30 1.14 23.69 -8.41
CA VAL A 30 -0.26 24.07 -8.14
C VAL A 30 -1.15 23.79 -9.35
N VAL A 31 -0.62 23.98 -10.56
CA VAL A 31 -1.37 23.80 -11.82
C VAL A 31 -1.48 22.32 -12.20
N LEU A 32 -0.40 21.55 -12.05
CA LEU A 32 -0.34 20.17 -12.54
C LEU A 32 -0.80 19.14 -11.50
N SER A 33 -0.82 19.47 -10.21
CA SER A 33 -1.18 18.54 -9.14
C SER A 33 -2.63 18.04 -9.22
N ILE A 34 -3.59 18.93 -9.51
CA ILE A 34 -5.02 18.59 -9.65
C ILE A 34 -5.26 17.63 -10.82
N PRO A 35 -4.88 17.96 -12.07
CA PRO A 35 -5.09 17.04 -13.19
C PRO A 35 -4.32 15.74 -13.02
N TYR A 36 -3.10 15.79 -12.45
CA TYR A 36 -2.35 14.59 -12.09
C TYR A 36 -3.13 13.68 -11.13
N LYS A 37 -3.72 14.24 -10.06
CA LYS A 37 -4.52 13.48 -9.09
C LYS A 37 -5.77 12.86 -9.74
N ILE A 38 -6.46 13.59 -10.61
CA ILE A 38 -7.63 13.08 -11.35
C ILE A 38 -7.23 11.92 -12.26
N ILE A 39 -6.14 12.07 -13.01
CA ILE A 39 -5.63 11.02 -13.90
C ILE A 39 -5.26 9.78 -13.08
N VAL A 40 -4.48 9.94 -12.00
CA VAL A 40 -4.06 8.82 -11.15
C VAL A 40 -5.26 8.13 -10.50
N GLN A 41 -6.28 8.88 -10.05
CA GLN A 41 -7.52 8.29 -9.51
C GLN A 41 -8.29 7.45 -10.53
N ARG A 42 -8.27 7.82 -11.81
CA ARG A 42 -8.87 7.01 -12.89
C ARG A 42 -8.09 5.74 -13.22
N LEU A 43 -6.81 5.69 -12.84
CA LEU A 43 -5.96 4.49 -13.00
C LEU A 43 -6.12 3.49 -11.85
N ILE A 44 -6.84 3.86 -10.78
CA ILE A 44 -7.11 2.93 -9.66
C ILE A 44 -8.08 1.86 -10.15
N ASP A 45 -7.70 0.60 -9.95
CA ASP A 45 -8.59 -0.54 -10.17
C ASP A 45 -9.64 -0.60 -9.05
N TRP A 46 -10.89 -0.36 -9.42
CA TRP A 46 -12.05 -0.40 -8.50
C TRP A 46 -12.68 -1.79 -8.37
N ASN A 47 -12.15 -2.81 -9.05
CA ASN A 47 -12.65 -4.19 -8.93
C ASN A 47 -12.31 -4.85 -7.58
N PHE A 48 -11.32 -4.31 -6.85
CA PHE A 48 -10.93 -4.79 -5.53
C PHE A 48 -10.42 -3.62 -4.66
N PRO A 49 -10.66 -3.61 -3.34
CA PRO A 49 -10.20 -2.54 -2.45
C PRO A 49 -8.71 -2.24 -2.61
N TYR A 50 -8.38 -0.97 -2.88
CA TYR A 50 -6.99 -0.53 -2.98
C TYR A 50 -6.28 -0.50 -1.62
N HIS A 51 -7.02 -0.16 -0.57
CA HIS A 51 -6.60 -0.21 0.84
C HIS A 51 -7.27 -1.37 1.54
N VAL A 52 -6.48 -2.22 2.18
CA VAL A 52 -6.91 -3.39 2.93
C VAL A 52 -6.48 -3.22 4.38
N PHE A 53 -7.45 -3.11 5.28
CA PHE A 53 -7.20 -3.03 6.72
C PHE A 53 -7.23 -4.44 7.33
N LEU A 54 -6.14 -4.83 7.98
CA LEU A 54 -5.97 -6.13 8.61
C LEU A 54 -5.56 -5.92 10.07
N GLU A 55 -6.39 -6.37 11.00
CA GLU A 55 -6.05 -6.32 12.42
C GLU A 55 -5.10 -7.48 12.75
N SER A 56 -3.79 -7.21 12.74
CA SER A 56 -2.77 -8.23 13.07
C SER A 56 -2.94 -8.78 14.48
N THR A 57 -3.31 -7.91 15.43
CA THR A 57 -3.74 -8.23 16.78
C THR A 57 -4.64 -7.13 17.30
N ASN A 58 -5.61 -7.47 18.15
CA ASN A 58 -6.41 -6.48 18.89
C ASN A 58 -5.90 -6.26 20.33
N ILE A 59 -4.79 -6.92 20.70
CA ILE A 59 -4.10 -6.74 21.97
C ILE A 59 -3.36 -5.41 21.94
N CYS A 60 -3.48 -4.61 23.00
CA CYS A 60 -2.81 -3.32 23.13
C CYS A 60 -2.36 -3.13 24.58
N ASN A 61 -1.16 -2.56 24.76
CA ASN A 61 -0.60 -2.19 26.06
C ASN A 61 -1.15 -0.84 26.60
N LEU A 62 -2.01 -0.15 25.85
CA LEU A 62 -2.65 1.11 26.23
C LEU A 62 -4.16 0.96 26.40
N HIS A 63 -4.74 1.82 27.23
CA HIS A 63 -6.19 1.89 27.51
C HIS A 63 -6.76 3.29 27.25
N CYS A 64 -6.69 3.73 25.99
CA CYS A 64 -7.14 5.07 25.61
C CYS A 64 -8.64 5.26 25.90
N LYS A 65 -9.02 6.38 26.54
CA LYS A 65 -10.43 6.67 26.89
C LYS A 65 -11.38 6.68 25.69
N ILE A 66 -10.87 7.04 24.51
CA ILE A 66 -11.63 7.08 23.25
C ILE A 66 -11.71 5.74 22.52
N CYS A 67 -11.00 4.70 23.00
CA CYS A 67 -10.92 3.43 22.29
C CYS A 67 -12.16 2.58 22.55
N THR A 68 -12.86 2.22 21.46
CA THR A 68 -14.07 1.37 21.48
C THR A 68 -13.79 -0.04 22.03
N ARG A 69 -12.54 -0.52 21.98
CA ARG A 69 -12.10 -1.80 22.57
C ARG A 69 -12.40 -1.92 24.06
N ASN A 70 -12.45 -0.80 24.79
CA ASN A 70 -12.75 -0.81 26.23
C ASN A 70 -14.24 -1.01 26.55
N ILE A 71 -15.11 -0.85 25.56
CA ILE A 71 -16.58 -0.82 25.73
C ILE A 71 -17.23 -2.01 25.04
N ALA A 72 -16.65 -2.49 23.94
CA ALA A 72 -17.15 -3.62 23.19
C ALA A 72 -16.67 -4.96 23.82
N PRO A 73 -17.54 -5.97 23.94
CA PRO A 73 -17.16 -7.31 24.40
C PRO A 73 -16.42 -8.06 23.29
N ILE A 74 -15.16 -7.70 23.05
CA ILE A 74 -14.33 -8.27 22.00
C ILE A 74 -13.42 -9.35 22.60
N LYS A 75 -13.38 -10.52 21.97
CA LYS A 75 -12.38 -11.56 22.30
C LYS A 75 -11.00 -11.10 21.84
N LEU A 76 -10.03 -11.08 22.76
CA LEU A 76 -8.66 -10.74 22.44
C LEU A 76 -7.96 -11.87 21.66
N GLY A 77 -7.11 -11.51 20.70
CA GLY A 77 -6.36 -12.44 19.90
C GLY A 77 -5.55 -11.78 18.78
N SER A 78 -4.81 -12.62 18.07
CA SER A 78 -4.03 -12.25 16.89
C SER A 78 -4.49 -13.02 15.68
N MET A 79 -4.38 -12.41 14.50
CA MET A 79 -4.73 -13.04 13.24
C MET A 79 -3.83 -14.25 12.96
N ASP A 80 -4.43 -15.36 12.54
CA ASP A 80 -3.68 -16.51 12.06
C ASP A 80 -2.84 -16.16 10.83
N PHE A 81 -1.61 -16.64 10.79
CA PHE A 81 -0.66 -16.26 9.74
C PHE A 81 -1.01 -16.86 8.38
N GLU A 82 -1.60 -18.06 8.32
CA GLU A 82 -2.02 -18.66 7.05
C GLU A 82 -3.24 -17.94 6.47
N LEU A 83 -4.19 -17.54 7.33
CA LEU A 83 -5.29 -16.65 6.93
C LEU A 83 -4.76 -15.32 6.37
N PHE A 84 -3.79 -14.70 7.04
CA PHE A 84 -3.15 -13.48 6.56
C PHE A 84 -2.54 -13.67 5.16
N LYS A 85 -1.78 -14.75 4.95
CA LYS A 85 -1.19 -15.05 3.63
C LYS A 85 -2.24 -15.22 2.55
N LYS A 86 -3.35 -15.91 2.86
CA LYS A 86 -4.47 -16.09 1.94
C LYS A 86 -5.05 -14.74 1.50
N ILE A 87 -5.32 -13.84 2.44
CA ILE A 87 -5.86 -12.51 2.15
C ILE A 87 -4.89 -11.69 1.28
N VAL A 88 -3.60 -11.68 1.62
CA VAL A 88 -2.58 -10.97 0.84
C VAL A 88 -2.44 -11.56 -0.57
N ASN A 89 -2.56 -12.88 -0.72
CA ASN A 89 -2.53 -13.55 -2.02
C ASN A 89 -3.71 -13.12 -2.89
N GLU A 90 -4.94 -13.15 -2.35
CA GLU A 90 -6.15 -12.73 -3.06
C GLU A 90 -6.07 -11.26 -3.48
N ALA A 91 -5.70 -10.37 -2.55
CA ALA A 91 -5.59 -8.94 -2.82
C ALA A 91 -4.53 -8.61 -3.88
N SER A 92 -3.39 -9.34 -3.87
CA SER A 92 -2.27 -9.06 -4.77
C SER A 92 -2.54 -9.47 -6.23
N VAL A 93 -3.59 -10.27 -6.51
CA VAL A 93 -4.02 -10.57 -7.89
C VAL A 93 -4.36 -9.30 -8.66
N TYR A 94 -4.84 -8.27 -7.96
CA TYR A 94 -5.29 -7.03 -8.55
C TYR A 94 -4.19 -5.94 -8.63
N GLY A 95 -2.92 -6.32 -8.44
CA GLY A 95 -1.77 -5.41 -8.50
C GLY A 95 -1.31 -4.93 -7.13
N SER A 96 -0.61 -3.79 -7.08
CA SER A 96 -0.10 -3.24 -5.81
C SER A 96 -1.24 -2.78 -4.91
N ARG A 97 -1.14 -3.07 -3.62
CA ARG A 97 -2.13 -2.71 -2.59
C ARG A 97 -1.49 -2.06 -1.38
N ASN A 98 -2.31 -1.31 -0.65
CA ASN A 98 -1.94 -0.71 0.62
C ASN A 98 -2.51 -1.55 1.75
N PHE A 99 -1.65 -2.11 2.59
CA PHE A 99 -2.04 -2.94 3.73
C PHE A 99 -1.79 -2.19 5.03
N SER A 100 -2.85 -1.93 5.78
CA SER A 100 -2.74 -1.42 7.15
C SER A 100 -2.79 -2.59 8.12
N LEU A 101 -1.80 -2.71 9.02
CA LEU A 101 -1.70 -3.84 9.96
C LEU A 101 -2.27 -3.54 11.36
N HIS A 102 -2.92 -2.40 11.51
CA HIS A 102 -3.47 -1.87 12.76
C HIS A 102 -4.97 -1.64 12.64
N LEU A 103 -5.66 -1.73 13.77
CA LEU A 103 -7.06 -1.32 13.93
C LEU A 103 -7.27 -0.81 15.38
N PHE A 104 -7.61 -1.69 16.33
CA PHE A 104 -7.81 -1.34 17.74
C PHE A 104 -6.72 -1.88 18.67
N GLY A 105 -5.84 -2.75 18.18
CA GLY A 105 -4.65 -3.23 18.88
C GLY A 105 -3.37 -2.47 18.56
N GLU A 106 -2.27 -2.91 19.19
CA GLU A 106 -0.90 -2.47 18.90
C GLU A 106 -0.20 -3.54 18.02
N PRO A 107 0.05 -3.26 16.73
CA PRO A 107 0.64 -4.23 15.79
C PRO A 107 1.96 -4.81 16.24
N LEU A 108 2.78 -4.05 16.98
CA LEU A 108 4.07 -4.52 17.45
C LEU A 108 3.97 -5.63 18.51
N LEU A 109 2.79 -5.86 19.06
CA LEU A 109 2.50 -7.00 19.96
C LEU A 109 2.07 -8.26 19.20
N ALA A 110 1.84 -8.20 17.88
CA ALA A 110 1.44 -9.37 17.12
C ALA A 110 2.63 -10.34 16.93
N PRO A 111 2.51 -11.64 17.25
CA PRO A 111 3.64 -12.60 17.20
C PRO A 111 4.34 -12.68 15.84
N ASN A 112 3.59 -12.46 14.76
CA ASN A 112 4.06 -12.61 13.38
C ASN A 112 4.17 -11.28 12.62
N ILE A 113 4.25 -10.14 13.31
CA ILE A 113 4.26 -8.82 12.63
C ILE A 113 5.40 -8.69 11.60
N ILE A 114 6.63 -9.09 11.94
CA ILE A 114 7.76 -9.04 11.01
C ILE A 114 7.58 -10.00 9.81
N PRO A 115 7.20 -11.28 10.02
CA PRO A 115 6.80 -12.16 8.92
C PRO A 115 5.70 -11.59 8.02
N MET A 116 4.66 -10.96 8.59
CA MET A 116 3.56 -10.34 7.85
C MET A 116 4.05 -9.23 6.92
N ILE A 117 4.88 -8.30 7.44
CA ILE A 117 5.47 -7.21 6.65
C ILE A 117 6.33 -7.77 5.50
N LYS A 118 7.18 -8.76 5.80
CA LYS A 118 8.03 -9.41 4.80
C LYS A 118 7.18 -10.08 3.72
N TYR A 119 6.13 -10.79 4.10
CA TYR A 119 5.27 -11.50 3.16
C TYR A 119 4.54 -10.54 2.20
N ILE A 120 4.03 -9.41 2.70
CA ILE A 120 3.43 -8.36 1.84
C ILE A 120 4.41 -7.88 0.78
N LYS A 121 5.65 -7.59 1.17
CA LYS A 121 6.71 -7.10 0.27
C LYS A 121 7.21 -8.17 -0.69
N GLN A 122 7.27 -9.43 -0.26
CA GLN A 122 7.61 -10.56 -1.11
C GLN A 122 6.56 -10.79 -2.19
N LYS A 123 5.27 -10.65 -1.86
CA LYS A 123 4.20 -10.87 -2.82
C LYS A 123 4.18 -9.81 -3.92
N ASN A 124 4.46 -8.55 -3.57
CA ASN A 124 4.70 -7.47 -4.52
C ASN A 124 5.50 -6.36 -3.82
N ASN A 125 6.69 -6.07 -4.33
CA ASN A 125 7.59 -5.08 -3.71
C ASN A 125 7.02 -3.65 -3.71
N LYS A 126 6.07 -3.36 -4.61
CA LYS A 126 5.33 -2.09 -4.69
C LYS A 126 4.17 -2.00 -3.69
N ASN A 127 3.82 -3.08 -2.98
CA ASN A 127 2.82 -3.00 -1.91
C ASN A 127 3.29 -2.03 -0.83
N THR A 128 2.39 -1.20 -0.33
CA THR A 128 2.65 -0.32 0.81
C THR A 128 2.20 -1.01 2.09
N VAL A 129 2.97 -0.84 3.16
CA VAL A 129 2.62 -1.30 4.51
C VAL A 129 2.45 -0.05 5.37
N LEU A 130 1.30 0.09 6.01
CA LEU A 130 0.88 1.24 6.82
C LEU A 130 0.60 0.83 8.28
#